data_AF-A0A9P7N9S9-F1
#
_entry.id   AF-A0A9P7N9S9-F1
#
_cell.length_a   1.000
_cell.length_b   1.000
_cell.length_c   1.000
_cell.angle_alpha   90.00
_cell.angle_beta   90.00
_cell.angle_gamma   90.00
#
_symmetry.space_group_name_H-M   'P 1'
#
loop_
_entity.id
_entity.type
_entity.pdbx_description
1 polymer ?
#
loop_
_entity_poly.entity_id
_entity_poly.type
_entity_poly.pdbx_seq_one_letter_code
_entity_poly.pdbx_strand_id
1 'polypeptide(L)'
;MWTSVQDRQHSVVKVFPGRFQDPESVEGGKLKQECECMLFGDVKLQTKEGESLLVPWAGHAILQKVAEGEKEEWKFRHYQVWLQK
;
A
#
# COMPACT_ATOMS: atom_id res chain seq x y z
N MET A 1 -19.70 -6.83 -8.03
CA MET A 1 -18.43 -6.66 -8.76
C MET A 1 -17.38 -7.72 -8.40
N TRP A 2 -17.28 -8.20 -7.14
CA TRP A 2 -16.32 -9.29 -6.79
C TRP A 2 -16.76 -10.72 -7.16
N THR A 3 -18.04 -10.96 -7.44
CA THR A 3 -18.56 -12.30 -7.76
C THR A 3 -18.11 -12.83 -9.13
N SER A 4 -17.71 -11.94 -10.04
CA SER A 4 -17.27 -12.27 -11.41
C SER A 4 -15.75 -12.35 -11.56
N VAL A 5 -14.96 -11.90 -10.58
CA VAL A 5 -13.49 -11.97 -10.61
C VAL A 5 -13.03 -13.35 -10.16
N GLN A 6 -12.26 -14.02 -11.00
CA GLN A 6 -11.62 -15.32 -10.73
C GLN A 6 -10.24 -15.13 -10.10
N ASP A 7 -9.44 -14.24 -10.66
CA ASP A 7 -8.09 -13.96 -10.17
C ASP A 7 -7.81 -12.45 -10.12
N ARG A 8 -6.96 -12.06 -9.17
CA ARG A 8 -6.50 -10.68 -9.00
C ARG A 8 -5.02 -10.65 -8.66
N GLN A 9 -4.26 -9.86 -9.42
CA GLN A 9 -2.84 -9.67 -9.17
C GLN A 9 -2.51 -8.17 -9.12
N HIS A 10 -2.10 -7.69 -7.96
CA HIS A 10 -1.65 -6.30 -7.79
C HIS A 10 -0.15 -6.22 -8.08
N SER A 11 0.25 -5.21 -8.86
CA SER A 11 1.63 -4.88 -9.12
C SER A 11 1.88 -3.43 -8.78
N VAL A 12 2.97 -3.15 -8.06
CA VAL A 12 3.41 -1.79 -7.74
C VAL A 12 4.35 -1.34 -8.85
N VAL A 13 4.01 -0.24 -9.51
CA VAL A 13 4.80 0.37 -10.58
C VAL A 13 5.69 1.48 -10.03
N LYS A 14 5.19 2.26 -9.07
CA LYS A 14 5.91 3.40 -8.48
C LYS A 14 5.59 3.55 -7.00
N VAL A 15 6.60 3.95 -6.24
CA VAL A 15 6.50 4.31 -4.82
C VAL A 15 7.01 5.73 -4.64
N PHE A 16 6.29 6.54 -3.86
CA PHE A 16 6.67 7.90 -3.53
C PHE A 16 6.43 8.17 -2.04
N PRO A 17 7.25 9.00 -1.38
CA PRO A 17 7.04 9.35 0.03
C PRO A 17 5.70 10.07 0.19
N GLY A 18 4.83 9.57 1.08
CA GLY A 18 3.69 10.34 1.54
C GLY A 18 4.22 11.27 2.64
N ARG A 19 4.25 12.57 2.39
CA ARG A 19 4.57 13.55 3.44
C ARG A 19 3.24 14.11 3.96
N PHE A 20 2.48 13.30 4.69
CA PHE A 20 1.24 13.75 5.31
C PHE A 20 1.39 13.95 6.83
N GLN A 21 2.54 13.58 7.42
CA GLN A 21 2.86 13.92 8.81
C GLN A 21 3.42 15.34 8.94
N ASP A 22 2.83 16.11 9.85
CA ASP A 22 3.23 17.47 10.19
C ASP A 22 4.60 17.45 10.92
N PRO A 23 5.65 18.14 10.43
CA PRO A 23 6.97 18.13 11.06
C PRO A 23 6.97 18.59 12.54
N GLU A 24 5.95 19.31 12.99
CA GLU A 24 5.80 19.75 14.39
C GLU A 24 5.23 18.67 15.33
N SER A 25 4.71 17.55 14.80
CA SER A 25 4.18 16.43 15.60
C SER A 25 5.26 15.51 16.19
N VAL A 26 6.53 15.90 16.06
CA VAL A 26 7.69 15.15 16.55
C VAL A 26 8.20 15.76 17.85
N GLU A 27 7.37 15.74 18.90
CA GLU A 27 7.90 15.86 20.26
C GLU A 27 8.64 14.57 20.61
N GLY A 28 9.93 14.66 20.93
CA GLY A 28 10.69 13.54 21.49
C GLY A 28 11.46 12.65 20.50
N GLY A 29 11.79 13.13 19.30
CA GLY A 29 12.88 12.56 18.49
C GLY A 29 12.68 11.14 17.94
N LYS A 30 11.48 10.58 17.97
CA LYS A 30 11.15 9.27 17.40
C LYS A 30 10.54 9.35 16.00
N LEU A 31 11.17 10.09 15.09
CA LEU A 31 10.87 10.07 13.64
C LEU A 31 11.33 8.78 12.91
N LYS A 32 11.91 7.80 13.62
CA LYS A 32 12.68 6.71 12.99
C LYS A 32 11.94 5.39 12.79
N GLN A 33 10.71 5.27 13.27
CA GLN A 33 10.01 3.98 13.27
C GLN A 33 8.85 3.91 12.29
N GLU A 34 8.48 5.00 11.62
CA GLU A 34 7.39 5.00 10.64
C GLU A 34 7.85 5.48 9.28
N CYS A 35 7.28 4.91 8.22
CA CYS A 35 7.51 5.27 6.83
C CYS A 35 6.16 5.35 6.13
N GLU A 36 5.79 6.56 5.72
CA GLU A 36 4.58 6.80 4.96
C GLU A 36 4.90 6.85 3.47
N CYS A 37 4.18 6.07 2.67
CA CYS A 37 4.35 6.01 1.25
C CYS A 37 3.02 5.96 0.50
N MET A 38 3.06 6.49 -0.70
CA MET A 38 2.02 6.33 -1.69
C MET A 38 2.52 5.38 -2.77
N LEU A 39 1.62 4.51 -3.19
CA LEU A 39 1.85 3.45 -4.16
C LEU A 39 1.03 3.77 -5.40
N PHE A 40 1.61 3.56 -6.57
CA PHE A 40 0.89 3.58 -7.82
C PHE A 40 1.21 2.30 -8.57
N GLY A 41 0.21 1.70 -9.17
CA GLY A 41 0.36 0.43 -9.83
C GLY A 41 -0.83 0.03 -10.66
N ASP A 42 -0.82 -1.22 -11.09
CA ASP A 42 -1.90 -1.82 -11.86
C ASP A 42 -2.39 -3.08 -11.16
N VAL A 43 -3.68 -3.37 -11.30
CA VAL A 43 -4.27 -4.64 -10.90
C VAL A 43 -4.73 -5.35 -12.16
N LYS A 44 -4.17 -6.53 -12.39
CA LYS A 44 -4.66 -7.44 -13.41
C LYS A 44 -5.82 -8.22 -12.82
N LEU A 45 -6.98 -8.08 -13.43
CA LEU A 45 -8.20 -8.82 -13.10
C LEU A 45 -8.42 -9.86 -14.19
N GLN A 46 -8.78 -11.07 -13.77
CA GLN A 46 -9.28 -12.10 -14.68
C GLN A 46 -10.71 -12.44 -14.26
N THR A 47 -11.66 -12.33 -15.18
CA THR A 47 -13.05 -12.70 -14.93
C THR A 47 -13.26 -14.19 -15.15
N LYS A 48 -14.30 -14.75 -14.54
CA LYS A 48 -14.71 -16.15 -14.75
C LYS A 48 -15.12 -16.44 -16.20
N GLU A 49 -15.46 -15.39 -16.95
CA GLU A 49 -15.83 -15.45 -18.37
C GLU A 49 -14.60 -15.40 -19.28
N GLY A 50 -13.39 -15.29 -18.72
CA GLY A 50 -12.12 -15.32 -19.45
C GLY A 50 -11.61 -13.94 -19.86
N GLU A 51 -12.32 -12.87 -19.54
CA GLU A 51 -11.86 -11.50 -19.83
C GLU A 51 -10.71 -11.11 -18.89
N SER A 52 -9.72 -10.38 -19.43
CA SER A 52 -8.65 -9.79 -18.64
C SER A 52 -8.70 -8.27 -18.72
N LEU A 53 -8.67 -7.63 -17.57
CA LEU A 53 -8.68 -6.18 -17.44
C LEU A 53 -7.45 -5.73 -16.66
N LEU A 54 -6.79 -4.68 -17.11
CA LEU A 54 -5.73 -4.01 -16.38
C LEU A 54 -6.28 -2.67 -15.86
N VAL A 55 -6.29 -2.51 -14.54
CA VAL A 55 -6.89 -1.33 -13.90
C VAL A 55 -5.82 -0.60 -13.09
N PRO A 56 -5.56 0.69 -13.35
CA PRO A 56 -4.64 1.46 -12.53
C PRO A 56 -5.21 1.66 -11.12
N TRP A 57 -4.33 1.60 -10.13
CA TRP A 57 -4.67 1.84 -8.74
C TRP A 57 -3.63 2.74 -8.07
N ALA A 58 -4.13 3.52 -7.12
CA ALA A 58 -3.30 4.26 -6.18
C ALA A 58 -3.51 3.68 -4.79
N GLY A 59 -2.50 3.73 -3.95
CA GLY A 59 -2.58 3.28 -2.57
C GLY A 59 -1.83 4.20 -1.64
N HIS A 60 -2.26 4.20 -0.39
CA HIS A 60 -1.63 4.87 0.73
C HIS A 60 -1.24 3.82 1.76
N ALA A 61 0.01 3.85 2.19
CA ALA A 61 0.51 2.90 3.15
C ALA A 61 1.38 3.59 4.21
N ILE A 62 1.23 3.12 5.45
CA ILE A 62 2.11 3.50 6.56
C ILE A 62 2.74 2.21 7.06
N LEU A 63 4.06 2.13 6.97
CA LEU A 63 4.84 1.05 7.57
C LEU A 63 5.38 1.51 8.92
N GLN A 64 5.42 0.59 9.87
CA GLN A 64 6.03 0.79 11.18
C GLN A 64 7.05 -0.32 11.45
N LYS A 65 8.18 0.03 12.06
CA LYS A 65 9.12 -0.95 12.60
C LYS A 65 8.55 -1.54 13.88
N VAL A 66 8.37 -2.85 13.88
CA VAL A 66 7.97 -3.61 15.06
C VAL A 66 9.14 -4.50 15.47
N ALA A 67 9.46 -4.50 16.76
CA ALA A 67 10.42 -5.45 17.33
C ALA A 67 9.67 -6.72 17.75
N GLU A 68 10.01 -7.85 17.13
CA GLU A 68 9.52 -9.17 17.53
C GLU A 68 10.70 -10.04 17.95
N GLY A 69 10.93 -10.13 19.26
CA GLY A 69 12.11 -10.78 19.82
C GLY A 69 13.38 -10.01 19.50
N GLU A 70 14.36 -10.68 18.88
CA GLU A 70 15.66 -10.11 18.51
C GLU A 70 15.68 -9.42 17.13
N LYS A 71 14.54 -9.39 16.41
CA LYS A 71 14.46 -8.86 15.04
C LYS A 71 13.56 -7.64 14.95
N GLU A 72 14.03 -6.63 14.20
CA GLU A 72 13.21 -5.51 13.75
C GLU A 72 12.66 -5.81 12.35
N GLU A 73 11.34 -5.75 12.18
CA GLU A 73 10.67 -5.93 10.90
C GLU A 73 9.75 -4.75 10.58
N TRP A 74 9.68 -4.37 9.31
CA TRP A 74 8.71 -3.40 8.84
C TRP A 74 7.37 -4.09 8.61
N LYS A 75 6.33 -3.61 9.28
CA LYS A 75 4.95 -4.11 9.13
C LYS A 75 4.03 -2.98 8.69
N PHE A 76 3.04 -3.29 7.87
CA PHE A 76 2.00 -2.32 7.53
C PHE A 76 1.16 -2.01 8.76
N ARG A 77 1.14 -0.73 9.15
CA ARG A 77 0.19 -0.15 10.11
C ARG A 77 -1.10 0.26 9.42
N HIS A 78 -0.99 0.79 8.20
CA HIS A 78 -2.11 1.22 7.36
C HIS A 78 -1.87 0.81 5.91
N TYR A 79 -2.93 0.38 5.24
CA TYR A 79 -2.93 0.08 3.81
C TYR A 79 -4.32 0.34 3.23
N GLN A 80 -4.42 1.32 2.34
CA GLN A 80 -5.64 1.69 1.64
C GLN A 80 -5.38 1.76 0.14
N VAL A 81 -6.33 1.28 -0.65
CA VAL A 81 -6.22 1.21 -2.11
C VAL A 81 -7.47 1.82 -2.75
N TRP A 82 -7.25 2.60 -3.80
CA TRP A 82 -8.28 3.14 -4.68
C TRP A 82 -8.04 2.63 -6.09
N LEU A 83 -9.03 1.93 -6.65
CA LEU A 83 -9.05 1.51 -8.04
C LEU A 83 -9.65 2.64 -8.88
N GLN A 84 -8.99 3.04 -9.95
CA GLN A 84 -9.54 4.02 -10.90
C GLN A 84 -10.41 3.29 -11.91
N LYS A 85 -11.67 3.72 -12.05
CA LYS A 85 -12.63 3.17 -13.00
C LYS A 85 -12.77 4.05 -14.23
#